data_AF-A0A377AA38-F1
#
_entry.id   AF-A0A377AA38-F1
#
_cell.length_a   1.000
_cell.length_b   1.000
_cell.length_c   1.000
_cell.angle_alpha   90.00
_cell.angle_beta   90.00
_cell.angle_gamma   90.00
#
_symmetry.space_group_name_H-M   'P 1'
#
loop_
_entity.id
_entity.type
_entity.pdbx_description
1 polymer ?
#
loop_
_entity_poly.entity_id
_entity_poly.type
_entity_poly.pdbx_seq_one_letter_code
_entity_poly.pdbx_strand_id
1 'polypeptide(L)' 'MVELKEPFATLWRGKDPFEEVKTLQGEVFRELETRRTLRFEMAGKSYFLKWHRGTTLKEIIKIYSHCGCQY' A
#
# COMPACT_ATOMS: atom_id res chain seq x y z
N MET A 1 -7.76 -8.32 -4.80
CA MET A 1 -6.53 -9.14 -4.63
C MET A 1 -5.50 -8.24 -3.97
N VAL A 2 -4.93 -8.67 -2.85
CA VAL A 2 -3.87 -7.91 -2.18
C VAL A 2 -2.54 -8.45 -2.64
N GLU A 3 -1.72 -7.60 -3.25
CA GLU A 3 -0.34 -7.93 -3.60
C GLU A 3 0.60 -7.09 -2.71
N LEU A 4 1.17 -7.76 -1.72
CA LEU A 4 2.19 -7.21 -0.83
C LEU A 4 3.56 -7.61 -1.36
N LYS A 5 4.47 -6.64 -1.48
CA LYS A 5 5.89 -6.91 -1.72
C LYS A 5 6.59 -7.17 -0.39
N GLU A 6 7.64 -7.98 -0.40
CA GLU A 6 8.53 -8.07 0.76
C GLU A 6 9.17 -6.70 1.06
N PRO A 7 9.34 -6.34 2.34
CA PRO A 7 9.16 -7.15 3.55
C PRO A 7 7.71 -7.22 4.10
N PHE A 8 6.76 -6.49 3.51
CA PHE A 8 5.37 -6.39 4.01
C PHE A 8 4.59 -7.69 3.92
N ALA A 9 4.83 -8.46 2.85
CA ALA A 9 4.23 -9.79 2.71
C ALA A 9 4.52 -10.70 3.91
N THR A 10 5.71 -10.55 4.50
CA THR A 10 6.16 -11.31 5.67
C THR A 10 5.75 -10.63 6.98
N LEU A 11 5.90 -9.31 7.08
CA LEU A 11 5.53 -8.53 8.28
C LEU A 11 4.03 -8.55 8.57
N TRP A 12 3.20 -8.58 7.52
CA TRP A 12 1.74 -8.58 7.62
C TRP A 12 1.15 -9.97 7.36
N ARG A 13 1.99 -11.01 7.43
CA ARG A 13 1.52 -12.40 7.33
C ARG A 13 0.61 -12.70 8.52
N GLY A 14 -0.67 -12.94 8.24
CA GLY A 14 -1.70 -13.17 9.26
C GLY A 14 -2.31 -11.89 9.86
N LYS A 15 -1.96 -10.71 9.32
CA LYS A 15 -2.62 -9.44 9.62
C LYS A 15 -3.36 -8.93 8.40
N ASP A 16 -4.38 -8.10 8.62
CA ASP A 16 -5.08 -7.42 7.55
C ASP A 16 -4.25 -6.23 7.03
N PRO A 17 -3.75 -6.30 5.79
CA PRO A 17 -2.96 -5.22 5.21
C PRO A 17 -3.77 -3.94 5.05
N PHE A 18 -5.09 -4.05 4.93
CA PHE A 18 -6.01 -2.92 4.88
C PHE A 18 -6.10 -2.16 6.21
N GLU A 19 -6.05 -2.87 7.33
CA GLU A 19 -6.07 -2.25 8.66
C GLU A 19 -4.70 -1.64 8.94
N GLU A 20 -3.61 -2.36 8.66
CA GLU A 20 -2.26 -1.84 8.86
C GLU A 20 -1.98 -0.60 7.97
N VAL A 21 -2.48 -0.53 6.73
CA VAL A 21 -2.35 0.72 5.93
C VAL A 21 -3.20 1.87 6.44
N LYS A 22 -4.29 1.60 7.18
CA LYS A 22 -5.09 2.67 7.82
C LYS A 22 -4.41 3.16 9.10
N THR A 23 -3.74 2.27 9.84
CA THR A 23 -2.95 2.66 11.02
C THR A 23 -1.67 3.40 10.60
N LEU A 24 -1.12 3.08 9.43
CA LEU A 24 -0.11 3.89 8.77
C LEU A 24 -0.72 5.23 8.32
N GLN A 25 -0.39 6.29 9.05
CA GLN A 25 -0.68 7.66 8.65
C GLN A 25 0.21 8.04 7.46
N GLY A 26 -0.26 7.74 6.25
CA GLY A 26 0.39 8.14 5.00
C GLY A 26 -0.29 9.33 4.33
N GLU A 27 0.44 9.98 3.43
CA GLU A 27 -0.09 11.08 2.62
C GLU A 27 -0.85 10.53 1.41
N VAL A 28 -2.11 10.97 1.24
CA VAL A 28 -2.89 10.62 0.05
C VAL A 28 -2.37 11.42 -1.12
N PHE A 29 -1.49 10.80 -1.90
CA PHE A 29 -0.85 11.45 -3.05
C PHE A 29 -1.85 11.81 -4.16
N ARG A 30 -2.83 10.92 -4.42
CA ARG A 30 -3.88 11.18 -5.40
C ARG A 30 -5.12 10.35 -5.12
N GLU A 31 -6.28 10.98 -5.11
CA GLU A 31 -7.57 10.32 -4.93
C GLU A 31 -8.47 10.57 -6.12
N LEU A 32 -8.89 9.48 -6.76
CA LEU A 32 -9.92 9.46 -7.80
C LEU A 32 -11.03 8.51 -7.33
N GLU A 33 -12.25 8.68 -7.85
CA GLU A 33 -13.42 7.85 -7.47
C GLU A 33 -13.16 6.34 -7.55
N THR A 34 -12.34 5.90 -8.51
CA THR A 34 -12.04 4.47 -8.72
C THR A 34 -10.65 4.03 -8.27
N ARG A 35 -9.76 4.98 -7.93
CA ARG A 35 -8.36 4.72 -7.58
C ARG A 35 -7.81 5.76 -6.62
N ARG A 36 -7.40 5.34 -5.44
CA ARG A 36 -6.63 6.13 -4.47
C ARG A 36 -5.18 5.64 -4.44
N THR A 37 -4.22 6.55 -4.52
CA THR A 37 -2.80 6.27 -4.32
C THR A 37 -2.36 6.96 -3.04
N LEU A 38 -1.93 6.18 -2.06
CA LEU A 38 -1.43 6.64 -0.76
C LEU A 38 0.07 6.37 -0.70
N ARG A 39 0.86 7.34 -0.25
CA ARG A 39 2.30 7.21 -0.04
C ARG A 39 2.56 7.19 1.46
N PHE A 40 3.32 6.22 1.93
CA PHE A 40 3.73 6.14 3.32
C PHE A 40 5.21 5.76 3.41
N GLU A 41 5.84 6.12 4.53
CA GLU A 41 7.23 5.80 4.80
C GLU A 41 7.33 4.81 5.94
N MET A 42 8.14 3.77 5.76
CA MET A 42 8.34 2.74 6.78
C MET A 42 9.78 2.26 6.73
N ALA A 43 10.42 2.15 7.90
CA ALA A 43 11.81 1.71 8.03
C ALA A 43 12.80 2.47 7.10
N GLY A 44 12.60 3.78 6.92
CA GLY A 44 13.43 4.62 6.05
C GLY A 44 13.22 4.40 4.55
N LYS A 45 12.18 3.67 4.15
CA LYS A 45 11.83 3.44 2.74
C LYS A 45 10.45 4.02 2.44
N SER A 46 10.33 4.65 1.28
CA SER A 46 9.06 5.16 0.76
C SER A 46 8.31 4.07 -0.02
N TYR A 47 7.04 3.86 0.35
CA TYR A 47 6.14 2.91 -0.27
C TYR A 47 4.93 3.61 -0.87
N PHE A 48 4.45 3.07 -1.99
CA PHE A 48 3.22 3.52 -2.64
C PHE A 48 2.18 2.42 -2.58
N LEU A 49 1.07 2.73 -1.93
CA LEU A 49 -0.16 1.95 -1.89
C LEU A 49 -1.08 2.41 -3.00
N LYS A 50 -1.42 1.52 -3.93
CA LYS A 50 -2.50 1.74 -4.90
C LYS A 50 -3.72 0.97 -4.44
N TRP A 51 -4.78 1.69 -4.10
CA TRP A 51 -6.09 1.17 -3.75
C TRP A 51 -7.07 1.46 -4.87
N HIS A 52 -7.76 0.44 -5.36
CA HIS A 52 -8.82 0.58 -6.35
C HIS A 52 -10.17 0.23 -5.72
N ARG A 53 -11.12 1.19 -5.73
CA ARG A 53 -12.52 1.00 -5.32
C ARG A 53 -13.39 0.95 -6.57
N GLY A 54 -14.36 0.04 -6.64
CA GLY A 54 -15.36 0.05 -7.72
C GLY A 54 -15.25 -1.07 -8.76
N THR A 55 -14.87 -2.28 -8.37
CA THR A 55 -15.17 -3.47 -9.20
C THR A 55 -15.93 -4.46 -8.34
N THR A 56 -17.09 -4.90 -8.82
CA THR A 56 -18.21 -5.61 -8.18
C THR A 56 -17.87 -6.75 -7.20
N LEU A 57 -16.63 -7.20 -7.07
CA LEU A 57 -16.26 -8.34 -6.21
C LEU A 57 -14.95 -8.26 -5.43
N LYS A 58 -13.96 -7.41 -5.74
CA LYS A 58 -12.64 -7.48 -5.06
C LYS A 58 -11.93 -6.14 -5.03
N GLU A 59 -11.80 -5.55 -3.83
CA GLU A 59 -10.83 -4.47 -3.60
C GLU A 59 -9.42 -4.97 -3.95
N ILE A 60 -8.67 -4.17 -4.70
CA ILE A 60 -7.29 -4.46 -5.07
C ILE A 60 -6.39 -3.48 -4.34
N ILE A 61 -5.44 -4.04 -3.59
CA ILE A 61 -4.35 -3.32 -2.95
C ILE A 61 -3.05 -3.80 -3.57
N LYS A 62 -2.21 -2.86 -3.98
CA LYS A 62 -0.86 -3.18 -4.43
C LYS A 62 0.15 -2.22 -3.80
N ILE A 63 1.14 -2.78 -3.10
CA ILE A 63 2.21 -2.03 -2.44
C ILE A 63 3.48 -2.13 -3.25
N TYR A 64 4.03 -0.98 -3.62
CA TYR A 64 5.29 -0.88 -4.35
C TYR A 64 6.32 -0.19 -3.47
N SER A 65 7.48 -0.84 -3.29
CA SER A 65 8.67 -0.21 -2.72
C SER A 65 9.33 0.60 -3.82
N HIS A 66 9.50 1.90 -3.64
CA HIS A 66 10.46 2.64 -4.45
C HIS A 66 11.83 2.44 -3.78
N CYS A 67 12.66 1.57 -4.35
CA CYS A 67 14.02 1.34 -3.87
C CYS A 67 14.91 2.49 -4.35
N GLY A 68 14.69 3.69 -3.81
CA GLY A 68 15.53 4.85 -4.03
C GLY A 68 16.63 4.88 -2.98
N CYS A 69 17.68 4.08 -3.16
CA CYS A 69 19.02 4.33 -2.63
C CYS A 69 19.97 3.31 -3.25
N GLN A 70 20.61 3.70 -4.36
CA GLN A 70 22.00 3.33 -4.55
C GLN A 70 22.79 4.47 -3.91
N TYR A 71 23.30 4.21 -2.71
CA TYR A 71 24.52 4.87 -2.24
C TYR A 71 25.69 4.38 -3.11
#